data_AF-A0A354WEE1-F1
#
_entry.id   AF-A0A354WEE1-F1
#
_cell.length_a   1.000
_cell.length_b   1.000
_cell.length_c   1.000
_cell.angle_alpha   90.00
_cell.angle_beta   90.00
_cell.angle_gamma   90.00
#
_symmetry.space_group_name_H-M   'P 1'
#
loop_
_entity.id
_entity.type
_entity.pdbx_description
1 polymer ?
#
loop_
_entity_poly.entity_id
_entity_poly.type
_entity_poly.pdbx_seq_one_letter_code
_entity_poly.pdbx_strand_id
1 'polypeptide(L)'
;MPPTNEQFTQAANHWDLETLYIDLASTKGKRLTPVEKLHLRGLLSGYSPAEIADKLHKSVKGVESEMCTTLYPHIKSLVGKSNEKVENWRNITEWLEEAGYKTQLLAESQVSDSLPVDTWVKIGSISIEKDKIMIIGVYIRNIAETLPSQPPTENLNNNNHTNN
;
A
#
# COMPACT_ATOMS: atom_id res chain seq x y z
N MET A 1 3.64 -8.31 -34.21
CA MET A 1 2.93 -7.48 -33.21
C MET A 1 3.25 -8.05 -31.85
N PRO A 2 3.74 -7.27 -30.87
CA PRO A 2 3.99 -7.78 -29.54
C PRO A 2 2.66 -8.20 -28.89
N PRO A 3 2.65 -9.26 -28.07
CA PRO A 3 1.45 -9.66 -27.36
C PRO A 3 1.00 -8.50 -26.46
N THR A 4 -0.22 -8.02 -26.65
CA THR A 4 -0.82 -6.91 -25.90
C THR A 4 -0.82 -7.11 -24.38
N ASN A 5 -0.54 -8.32 -23.89
CA ASN A 5 -0.45 -8.64 -22.48
C ASN A 5 0.80 -8.09 -21.77
N GLU A 6 1.82 -7.64 -22.52
CA GLU A 6 3.09 -7.12 -21.98
C GLU A 6 3.13 -5.59 -21.84
N GLN A 7 2.08 -4.86 -22.25
CA GLN A 7 2.05 -3.41 -22.03
C GLN A 7 1.66 -3.06 -20.58
N PHE A 8 2.19 -1.94 -20.08
CA PHE A 8 1.91 -1.41 -18.75
C PHE A 8 2.31 -2.33 -17.58
N THR A 9 3.33 -3.17 -17.77
CA THR A 9 3.86 -4.09 -16.74
C THR A 9 4.38 -3.36 -15.50
N GLN A 10 4.80 -2.09 -15.64
CA GLN A 10 5.24 -1.25 -14.53
C GLN A 10 4.17 -1.05 -13.43
N ALA A 11 2.88 -1.21 -13.74
CA ALA A 11 1.83 -1.18 -12.72
C ALA A 11 2.04 -2.25 -11.64
N ALA A 12 2.56 -3.42 -12.01
CA ALA A 12 2.81 -4.51 -11.06
C ALA A 12 3.89 -4.18 -10.01
N ASN A 13 4.70 -3.14 -10.23
CA ASN A 13 5.73 -2.73 -9.27
C ASN A 13 5.17 -1.92 -8.10
N HIS A 14 4.01 -1.29 -8.28
CA HIS A 14 3.42 -0.35 -7.32
C HIS A 14 2.02 -0.76 -6.88
N TRP A 15 1.46 -1.82 -7.47
CA TRP A 15 0.09 -2.24 -7.23
C TRP A 15 0.02 -3.75 -7.10
N ASP A 16 -0.77 -4.22 -6.14
CA ASP A 16 -1.14 -5.62 -6.00
C ASP A 16 -2.21 -5.99 -7.03
N LEU A 17 -1.75 -6.24 -8.26
CA LEU A 17 -2.63 -6.62 -9.36
C LEU A 17 -3.32 -7.97 -9.15
N GLU A 18 -2.72 -8.88 -8.40
CA GLU A 18 -3.29 -10.20 -8.17
C GLU A 18 -4.57 -10.10 -7.32
N THR A 19 -4.46 -9.49 -6.15
CA THR A 19 -5.60 -9.24 -5.26
C THR A 19 -6.66 -8.40 -5.96
N LEU A 20 -6.24 -7.34 -6.65
CA LEU A 20 -7.16 -6.43 -7.35
C LEU A 20 -7.92 -7.11 -8.48
N TYR A 21 -7.31 -8.06 -9.21
CA TYR A 21 -8.02 -8.85 -10.21
C TYR A 21 -8.98 -9.88 -9.61
N ILE A 22 -8.62 -10.48 -8.48
CA ILE A 22 -9.49 -11.44 -7.76
C ILE A 22 -10.72 -10.71 -7.22
N ASP A 23 -10.51 -9.57 -6.59
CA ASP A 23 -11.56 -8.77 -5.98
C ASP A 23 -12.50 -8.20 -7.02
N LEU A 24 -11.97 -7.58 -8.09
CA LEU A 24 -12.81 -7.10 -9.19
C LEU A 24 -13.57 -8.24 -9.88
N ALA A 25 -12.98 -9.44 -10.01
CA ALA A 25 -13.67 -10.59 -10.57
C ALA A 25 -14.81 -11.07 -9.66
N SER A 26 -14.61 -10.96 -8.34
CA SER A 26 -15.61 -11.28 -7.33
C SER A 26 -16.76 -10.28 -7.35
N THR A 27 -16.46 -8.98 -7.41
CA THR A 27 -17.46 -7.91 -7.52
C THR A 27 -18.23 -7.97 -8.83
N LYS A 28 -17.57 -8.25 -9.95
CA LYS A 28 -18.19 -8.40 -11.27
C LYS A 28 -18.97 -9.72 -11.41
N GLY A 29 -18.67 -10.72 -10.58
CA GLY A 29 -19.18 -12.09 -10.70
C GLY A 29 -18.63 -12.86 -11.92
N LYS A 30 -17.64 -12.29 -12.64
CA LYS A 30 -17.00 -12.89 -13.82
C LYS A 30 -15.53 -12.50 -13.87
N ARG A 31 -14.71 -13.36 -14.47
CA ARG A 31 -13.28 -13.09 -14.68
C ARG A 31 -13.08 -11.85 -15.56
N LEU A 32 -12.13 -11.01 -15.20
CA LEU A 32 -11.73 -9.87 -16.03
C LEU A 32 -11.17 -10.37 -17.35
N THR A 33 -11.62 -9.76 -18.44
CA THR A 33 -11.08 -10.03 -19.77
C THR A 33 -9.64 -9.51 -19.87
N PRO A 34 -8.82 -10.05 -20.79
CA PRO A 34 -7.46 -9.55 -21.00
C PRO A 34 -7.40 -8.04 -21.30
N VAL A 35 -8.42 -7.52 -22.00
CA VAL A 35 -8.54 -6.10 -22.35
C VAL A 35 -8.81 -5.24 -21.11
N GLU A 36 -9.71 -5.67 -20.23
CA GLU A 36 -9.99 -4.96 -18.97
C GLU A 36 -8.75 -4.92 -18.06
N LYS A 37 -8.05 -6.05 -17.93
CA LYS A 37 -6.79 -6.11 -17.16
C LYS A 37 -5.73 -5.17 -17.75
N LEU A 38 -5.73 -5.00 -19.07
CA LEU A 38 -4.78 -4.14 -19.76
C LEU A 38 -5.09 -2.66 -19.55
N HIS A 39 -6.35 -2.26 -19.74
CA HIS A 39 -6.78 -0.88 -19.50
C HIS A 39 -6.59 -0.48 -18.03
N LEU A 40 -6.88 -1.39 -17.10
CA LEU A 40 -6.64 -1.20 -15.67
C LEU A 40 -5.15 -0.98 -15.37
N ARG A 41 -4.25 -1.81 -15.92
CA ARG A 41 -2.80 -1.61 -15.78
C ARG A 41 -2.36 -0.26 -16.35
N GLY A 42 -2.95 0.19 -17.45
CA GLY A 42 -2.73 1.51 -18.02
C GLY A 42 -3.05 2.63 -17.02
N LEU A 43 -4.23 2.59 -16.40
CA LEU A 43 -4.62 3.57 -15.38
C LEU A 43 -3.71 3.57 -14.17
N LEU A 44 -3.41 2.38 -13.64
CA LEU A 44 -2.56 2.21 -12.45
C LEU A 44 -1.11 2.65 -12.72
N SER A 45 -0.67 2.62 -13.98
CA SER A 45 0.61 3.18 -14.41
C SER A 45 0.59 4.71 -14.57
N GLY A 46 -0.55 5.37 -14.33
CA GLY A 46 -0.69 6.82 -14.44
C GLY A 46 -1.02 7.34 -15.85
N TYR A 47 -1.42 6.47 -16.79
CA TYR A 47 -1.88 6.91 -18.11
C TYR A 47 -3.37 7.24 -18.10
N SER A 48 -3.73 8.31 -18.80
CA SER A 48 -5.12 8.64 -19.08
C SER A 48 -5.74 7.68 -20.09
N PRO A 49 -7.08 7.53 -20.12
CA PRO A 49 -7.77 6.72 -21.12
C PRO A 49 -7.40 7.05 -22.58
N ALA A 50 -7.12 8.33 -22.88
CA ALA A 50 -6.66 8.76 -24.19
C ALA A 50 -5.25 8.25 -24.53
N GLU A 51 -4.31 8.33 -23.58
CA GLU A 51 -2.95 7.80 -23.76
C GLU A 51 -2.93 6.27 -23.86
N ILE A 52 -3.81 5.60 -23.11
CA ILE A 52 -3.99 4.15 -23.21
C ILE A 52 -4.50 3.79 -24.61
N ALA A 53 -5.49 4.52 -25.13
CA ALA A 53 -6.03 4.29 -26.46
C ALA A 53 -4.98 4.50 -27.55
N ASP A 54 -4.16 5.54 -27.45
CA ASP A 54 -3.05 5.83 -28.36
C ASP A 54 -2.04 4.66 -28.39
N LYS A 55 -1.59 4.20 -27.21
CA LYS A 55 -0.65 3.08 -27.07
C LYS A 55 -1.20 1.74 -27.55
N LEU A 56 -2.52 1.55 -27.44
CA LEU A 56 -3.22 0.36 -27.92
C LEU A 56 -3.63 0.47 -29.40
N HIS A 57 -3.35 1.59 -30.07
CA HIS A 57 -3.83 1.91 -31.40
C HIS A 57 -5.36 1.71 -31.55
N LYS A 58 -6.10 2.09 -30.50
CA LYS A 58 -7.57 2.02 -30.42
C LYS A 58 -8.18 3.42 -30.46
N SER A 59 -9.48 3.48 -30.74
CA SER A 59 -10.23 4.73 -30.62
C SER A 59 -10.34 5.17 -29.16
N VAL A 60 -9.94 6.40 -28.87
CA VAL A 60 -10.07 7.05 -27.55
C VAL A 60 -11.49 6.92 -27.00
N LYS A 61 -12.50 7.24 -27.82
CA LYS A 61 -13.91 7.14 -27.43
C LYS A 61 -14.33 5.71 -27.08
N GLY A 62 -13.76 4.72 -27.76
CA GLY A 62 -14.03 3.31 -27.48
C GLY A 62 -13.49 2.89 -26.13
N VAL A 63 -12.24 3.25 -25.82
CA VAL A 63 -11.60 2.94 -24.54
C VAL A 63 -12.29 3.68 -23.40
N GLU A 64 -12.55 4.98 -23.54
CA GLU A 64 -13.26 5.77 -22.51
C GLU A 64 -14.65 5.21 -22.21
N SER A 65 -15.41 4.88 -23.26
CA SER A 65 -16.76 4.32 -23.11
C SER A 65 -16.71 2.95 -22.43
N GLU A 66 -15.79 2.07 -22.83
CA GLU A 66 -15.60 0.76 -22.20
C GLU A 66 -15.24 0.92 -20.72
N MET A 67 -14.29 1.78 -20.37
CA MET A 67 -13.87 1.99 -18.99
C MET A 67 -14.98 2.58 -18.11
N CYS A 68 -15.75 3.54 -18.63
CA CYS A 68 -16.88 4.12 -17.92
C CYS A 68 -18.04 3.13 -17.72
N THR A 69 -18.25 2.20 -18.66
CA THR A 69 -19.38 1.26 -18.64
C THR A 69 -19.07 -0.04 -17.91
N THR A 70 -17.83 -0.54 -18.00
CA THR A 70 -17.44 -1.82 -17.41
C THR A 70 -16.55 -1.61 -16.19
N LEU A 71 -15.44 -0.90 -16.31
CA LEU A 71 -14.41 -0.90 -15.28
C LEU A 71 -14.77 -0.03 -14.05
N TYR A 72 -15.20 1.21 -14.27
CA TYR A 72 -15.49 2.16 -13.19
C TYR A 72 -16.63 1.71 -12.26
N PRO A 73 -17.76 1.16 -12.75
CA PRO A 73 -18.82 0.66 -11.86
C PRO A 73 -18.33 -0.47 -10.94
N HIS A 74 -17.49 -1.37 -11.46
CA HIS A 74 -16.93 -2.47 -10.66
C HIS A 74 -15.94 -1.96 -9.62
N ILE A 75 -15.05 -1.02 -9.98
CA ILE A 75 -14.13 -0.42 -9.01
C ILE A 75 -14.89 0.35 -7.92
N LYS A 76 -15.91 1.14 -8.28
CA LYS A 76 -16.77 1.83 -7.31
C LYS A 76 -17.42 0.88 -6.33
N SER A 77 -17.96 -0.24 -6.84
CA SER A 77 -18.59 -1.25 -5.99
C SER A 77 -17.56 -1.94 -5.09
N LEU A 78 -16.32 -2.09 -5.54
CA LEU A 78 -15.24 -2.68 -4.76
C LEU A 78 -14.82 -1.77 -3.59
N VAL A 79 -14.63 -0.48 -3.84
CA VAL A 79 -14.22 0.50 -2.82
C VAL A 79 -15.39 1.07 -2.01
N GLY A 80 -16.62 0.60 -2.24
CA GLY A 80 -17.81 1.09 -1.54
C GLY A 80 -18.26 2.52 -1.92
N LYS A 81 -17.75 3.08 -3.02
CA LYS A 81 -18.05 4.45 -3.51
C LYS A 81 -19.06 4.46 -4.66
N SER A 82 -20.06 3.59 -4.61
CA SER A 82 -21.10 3.47 -5.65
C SER A 82 -21.87 4.76 -5.91
N ASN A 83 -22.03 5.61 -4.89
CA ASN A 83 -22.70 6.91 -4.99
C ASN A 83 -21.81 8.06 -5.49
N GLU A 84 -20.47 7.90 -5.54
CA GLU A 84 -19.59 8.97 -6.00
C GLU A 84 -19.49 8.99 -7.53
N LYS A 85 -19.48 10.18 -8.12
CA LYS A 85 -19.26 10.35 -9.56
C LYS A 85 -17.76 10.32 -9.85
N VAL A 86 -17.35 9.57 -10.87
CA VAL A 86 -15.96 9.59 -11.36
C VAL A 86 -15.86 10.77 -12.31
N GLU A 87 -15.38 11.91 -11.80
CA GLU A 87 -15.15 13.11 -12.61
C GLU A 87 -13.79 13.09 -13.28
N ASN A 88 -12.80 12.47 -12.62
CA ASN A 88 -11.46 12.29 -13.14
C ASN A 88 -11.04 10.82 -12.97
N TRP A 89 -10.37 10.27 -13.99
CA TRP A 89 -9.81 8.92 -13.94
C TRP A 89 -8.79 8.76 -12.81
N ARG A 90 -8.15 9.86 -12.35
CA ARG A 90 -7.25 9.85 -11.19
C ARG A 90 -7.95 9.47 -9.88
N ASN A 91 -9.23 9.79 -9.74
CA ASN A 91 -9.98 9.40 -8.55
C ASN A 91 -10.04 7.87 -8.42
N ILE A 92 -10.05 7.14 -9.55
CA ILE A 92 -10.01 5.67 -9.55
C ILE A 92 -8.72 5.17 -8.92
N THR A 93 -7.57 5.75 -9.31
CA THR A 93 -6.28 5.36 -8.72
C THR A 93 -6.21 5.75 -7.25
N GLU A 94 -6.71 6.93 -6.87
CA GLU A 94 -6.74 7.36 -5.47
C GLU A 94 -7.60 6.43 -4.60
N TRP A 95 -8.79 6.04 -5.04
CA TRP A 95 -9.65 5.14 -4.28
C TRP A 95 -9.06 3.74 -4.12
N LEU A 96 -8.35 3.24 -5.13
CA LEU A 96 -7.66 1.96 -5.04
C LEU A 96 -6.44 2.04 -4.10
N GLU A 97 -5.77 3.19 -4.04
CA GLU A 97 -4.72 3.46 -3.07
C GLU A 97 -5.27 3.52 -1.64
N GLU A 98 -6.36 4.25 -1.41
CA GLU A 98 -7.08 4.31 -0.12
C GLU A 98 -7.57 2.93 0.34
N ALA A 99 -7.99 2.09 -0.60
CA ALA A 99 -8.41 0.70 -0.32
C ALA A 99 -7.23 -0.24 -0.03
N GLY A 100 -5.98 0.24 -0.10
CA GLY A 100 -4.79 -0.52 0.26
C GLY A 100 -4.23 -1.41 -0.85
N TYR A 101 -4.68 -1.25 -2.10
CA TYR A 101 -4.16 -2.04 -3.23
C TYR A 101 -2.82 -1.53 -3.77
N LYS A 102 -2.44 -0.30 -3.43
CA LYS A 102 -1.13 0.21 -3.80
C LYS A 102 -0.10 -0.47 -2.92
N THR A 103 0.79 -1.23 -3.56
CA THR A 103 1.90 -1.87 -2.88
C THR A 103 2.75 -0.73 -2.30
N GLN A 104 2.77 -0.63 -0.98
CA GLN A 104 3.79 0.16 -0.31
C GLN A 104 5.12 -0.50 -0.66
N LEU A 105 5.76 -0.02 -1.73
CA LEU A 105 7.20 -0.08 -1.76
C LEU A 105 7.59 0.60 -0.46
N LEU A 106 8.19 -0.16 0.46
CA LEU A 106 8.78 0.38 1.67
C LEU A 106 9.85 1.36 1.19
N ALA A 107 9.43 2.56 0.83
CA ALA A 107 10.30 3.70 0.73
C ALA A 107 10.91 3.77 2.12
N GLU A 108 12.24 3.69 2.18
CA GLU A 108 12.98 4.13 3.35
C GLU A 108 12.51 5.55 3.66
N SER A 109 11.50 5.67 4.50
CA SER A 109 11.04 6.93 5.02
C SER A 109 10.66 6.67 6.46
N GLN A 110 11.68 6.94 7.28
CA GLN A 110 11.53 7.73 8.49
C GLN A 110 10.33 7.28 9.33
N VAL A 111 10.60 6.30 10.20
CA VAL A 111 9.82 6.09 11.42
C VAL A 111 9.77 7.43 12.15
N SER A 112 8.74 8.23 11.87
CA SER A 112 8.46 9.45 12.61
C SER A 112 7.80 9.05 13.92
N ASP A 113 8.63 9.13 14.96
CA ASP A 113 8.28 9.49 16.33
C ASP A 113 7.14 8.71 16.99
N SER A 114 7.40 7.44 17.31
CA SER A 114 7.06 6.88 18.64
C SER A 114 7.56 5.45 18.79
N LEU A 115 8.88 5.28 18.74
CA LEU A 115 9.52 4.11 19.33
C LEU A 115 10.38 4.58 20.51
N PRO A 116 10.30 3.94 21.69
CA PRO A 116 11.15 4.27 22.82
C PRO A 116 12.61 4.25 22.39
N VAL A 117 13.32 5.29 22.84
CA VAL A 117 14.75 5.48 22.66
C VAL A 117 15.49 4.18 23.00
N ASP A 118 16.52 3.85 22.21
CA ASP A 118 17.47 2.73 22.38
C ASP A 118 17.21 1.39 21.67
N THR A 119 16.47 1.39 20.55
CA THR A 119 16.54 0.24 19.63
C THR A 119 17.67 0.42 18.61
N TRP A 120 18.85 -0.14 18.89
CA TRP A 120 19.96 -0.17 17.94
C TRP A 120 19.74 -1.32 16.93
N VAL A 121 19.47 -0.98 15.66
CA VAL A 121 19.36 -1.96 14.56
C VAL A 121 20.53 -1.74 13.61
N LYS A 122 21.54 -2.63 13.66
CA LYS A 122 22.72 -2.54 12.80
C LYS A 122 22.46 -3.32 11.50
N ILE A 123 22.05 -2.62 10.45
CA ILE A 123 21.83 -3.22 9.12
C ILE A 123 23.11 -3.04 8.30
N GLY A 124 23.74 -4.15 7.89
CA GLY A 124 24.86 -4.14 6.95
C GLY A 124 24.37 -3.91 5.52
N SER A 125 25.21 -3.35 4.64
CA SER A 125 24.86 -3.06 3.25
C SER A 125 24.42 -4.32 2.50
N ILE A 126 23.17 -4.33 2.04
CA ILE A 126 22.56 -5.42 1.29
C ILE A 126 22.76 -5.13 -0.20
N SER A 127 23.42 -6.03 -0.92
CA SER A 127 23.53 -5.96 -2.39
C SER A 127 22.64 -7.04 -3.00
N ILE A 128 21.70 -6.62 -3.85
CA ILE A 128 20.68 -7.47 -4.48
C ILE A 128 21.00 -7.58 -5.98
N GLU A 129 21.20 -8.80 -6.47
CA GLU A 129 21.22 -9.10 -7.91
C GLU A 129 19.80 -9.38 -8.41
N LYS A 130 19.49 -8.94 -9.65
CA LYS A 130 18.18 -9.15 -10.29
C LYS A 130 17.80 -10.64 -10.32
N ASP A 131 16.53 -10.92 -10.07
CA ASP A 131 15.86 -12.24 -10.10
C ASP A 131 16.06 -13.20 -8.91
N LYS A 132 16.59 -12.73 -7.77
CA LYS A 132 16.68 -13.54 -6.54
C LYS A 132 15.73 -13.02 -5.46
N ILE A 133 14.82 -13.88 -4.99
CA ILE A 133 14.03 -13.61 -3.76
C ILE A 133 14.94 -13.89 -2.56
N MET A 134 15.22 -12.85 -1.77
CA MET A 134 15.98 -12.98 -0.53
C MET A 134 15.04 -12.84 0.66
N ILE A 135 14.96 -13.87 1.49
CA ILE A 135 14.23 -13.83 2.76
C ILE A 135 15.21 -13.51 3.89
N ILE A 136 14.99 -12.39 4.57
CA ILE A 136 15.81 -11.93 5.69
C ILE A 136 15.06 -12.21 6.98
N GLY A 137 15.62 -13.06 7.84
CA GLY A 137 15.15 -13.24 9.21
C GLY A 137 15.69 -12.13 10.10
N VAL A 138 14.80 -11.28 10.62
CA VAL A 138 15.15 -10.22 11.58
C VAL A 138 14.74 -10.68 12.98
N TYR A 139 15.70 -10.70 13.92
CA TYR A 139 15.43 -10.99 15.32
C TYR A 139 15.43 -9.68 16.12
N ILE A 140 14.25 -9.29 16.60
CA ILE A 140 14.07 -8.09 17.44
C ILE A 140 13.92 -8.54 18.89
N ARG A 141 14.82 -8.09 19.78
CA ARG A 141 14.70 -8.32 21.22
C ARG A 141 14.32 -6.99 21.89
N ASN A 142 13.10 -6.94 22.44
CA ASN A 142 12.67 -5.84 23.29
C ASN A 142 13.31 -6.02 24.68
N ILE A 143 14.17 -5.10 25.08
CA ILE A 143 14.67 -4.99 26.46
C ILE A 143 13.83 -3.93 27.17
N ALA A 144 12.75 -4.36 27.80
CA ALA A 144 12.01 -3.49 28.71
C ALA A 144 12.90 -3.24 29.95
N GLU A 145 13.31 -2.00 30.16
CA GLU A 145 13.92 -1.58 31.42
C GLU A 145 12.89 -1.74 32.55
N THR A 146 13.12 -2.70 33.44
CA THR A 146 12.37 -2.80 34.69
C THR A 146 12.81 -1.65 35.59
N LEU A 147 11.92 -0.68 35.77
CA LEU A 147 12.08 0.41 36.75
C LEU A 147 12.23 -0.20 38.16
N PRO A 148 13.25 0.19 38.96
CA PRO A 148 13.39 -0.32 40.31
C PRO A 148 12.24 0.19 41.18
N SER A 149 11.45 -0.74 41.72
CA SER A 149 10.41 -0.49 42.72
C SER A 149 11.01 0.16 43.97
N GLN A 150 10.68 1.42 44.25
CA GLN A 150 10.97 2.03 45.55
C GLN A 150 10.09 1.37 46.63
N PRO A 151 10.64 0.97 47.79
CA PRO A 151 9.85 0.46 48.89
C PRO A 151 9.09 1.60 49.60
N PRO A 152 7.91 1.31 50.19
CA PRO A 152 7.15 2.31 50.92
C PRO A 152 7.74 2.50 52.32
N THR A 153 8.26 3.70 52.63
CA THR A 153 8.55 4.08 54.02
C THR A 153 7.34 4.73 54.66
N GLU A 154 6.72 3.94 55.54
CA GLU A 154 5.75 4.31 56.56
C GLU A 154 6.26 5.47 57.45
N ASN A 155 5.38 6.42 57.74
CA ASN A 155 5.59 7.46 58.75
C ASN A 155 5.45 6.88 60.15
N LEU A 156 6.41 7.13 61.06
CA LEU A 156 6.08 7.29 62.49
C LEU A 156 7.15 8.09 63.26
N ASN A 157 6.85 9.38 63.44
CA ASN A 157 6.78 10.09 64.71
C ASN A 157 7.92 10.03 65.76
N ASN A 158 8.10 11.19 66.38
CA ASN A 158 8.51 11.45 67.77
C ASN A 158 10.02 11.63 68.13
N ASN A 159 10.34 12.91 68.39
CA ASN A 159 10.70 13.40 69.74
C ASN A 159 12.17 13.25 70.23
N ASN A 160 12.86 14.40 70.33
CA ASN A 160 13.47 14.97 71.56
C ASN A 160 14.96 15.36 71.54
N HIS A 161 15.18 16.62 71.93
CA HIS A 161 16.19 17.12 72.88
C HIS A 161 17.57 17.63 72.37
N THR A 162 17.66 18.97 72.33
CA THR A 162 18.60 19.91 72.97
C THR A 162 20.02 19.50 73.42
N ASN A 163 20.91 20.50 73.33
CA ASN A 163 22.27 20.69 73.88
C ASN A 163 23.42 20.01 73.11
N ASN A 164 24.55 20.66 72.83
CA ASN A 164 25.22 21.82 73.46
C ASN A 164 26.09 22.54 72.42
#